data_AF-A0A7L3NG73-F1
#
_entry.id   AF-A0A7L3NG73-F1
#
_cell.length_a   1.000
_cell.length_b   1.000
_cell.length_c   1.000
_cell.angle_alpha   90.00
_cell.angle_beta   90.00
_cell.angle_gamma   90.00
#
_symmetry.space_group_name_H-M   'P 1'
#
loop_
_entity.id
_entity.type
_entity.pdbx_description
1 polymer ?
#
loop_
_entity_poly.entity_id
_entity_poly.type
_entity_poly.pdbx_seq_one_letter_code
_entity_poly.pdbx_strand_id
1 'polypeptide(L)' 'MSTAMNFGNKTFKPRPPDKGAFPLDHFGECSAFKERFMQCLRDSGYESGACRQRAMAY' A
#
# COMPACT_ATOMS: atom_id res chain seq x y z
N MET A 1 16.12 21.68 27.03
CA MET A 1 17.45 21.20 26.62
C MET A 1 17.26 19.85 25.96
N SER A 2 17.38 19.81 24.63
CA SER A 2 17.21 18.60 23.82
C SER A 2 18.45 17.72 23.92
N THR A 3 18.31 16.49 24.41
CA THR A 3 19.37 15.49 24.36
C THR A 3 19.16 14.61 23.13
N ALA A 4 19.95 14.87 22.10
CA ALA A 4 20.04 14.03 20.91
C ALA A 4 20.62 12.66 21.29
N MET A 5 19.84 11.59 21.11
CA MET A 5 20.32 10.21 21.28
C MET A 5 20.91 9.68 19.98
N ASN A 6 22.20 9.32 20.04
CA ASN A 6 23.01 8.81 18.95
C ASN A 6 22.65 7.34 18.69
N PHE A 7 21.96 7.04 17.59
CA PHE A 7 21.61 5.66 17.21
C PHE A 7 22.78 5.03 16.44
N GLY A 8 23.73 4.46 17.18
CA GLY A 8 24.75 3.59 16.60
C GLY A 8 24.10 2.44 15.81
N ASN A 9 24.66 2.19 14.62
CA ASN A 9 24.26 1.19 13.62
C ASN A 9 24.16 -0.25 14.16
N LYS A 10 23.12 -0.55 14.94
CA LYS A 10 22.72 -1.93 15.21
C LYS A 10 21.96 -2.42 13.99
N THR A 11 22.51 -3.42 13.29
CA THR A 11 21.81 -4.13 12.22
C THR A 11 20.51 -4.70 12.78
N PHE A 12 19.41 -4.00 12.55
CA PHE A 12 18.07 -4.43 12.91
C PHE A 12 17.74 -5.63 12.02
N LYS A 13 17.74 -6.83 12.59
CA LYS A 13 17.12 -8.00 11.95
C LYS A 13 15.65 -7.98 12.38
N PRO A 14 14.73 -7.41 11.57
CA PRO A 14 13.32 -7.44 11.90
C PRO A 14 12.91 -8.92 12.08
N ARG A 15 12.44 -9.27 13.28
CA ARG A 15 11.68 -10.51 13.44
C ARG A 15 10.34 -10.28 12.72
N PRO A 16 9.84 -11.24 11.93
CA PRO A 16 8.53 -11.11 11.30
C PRO A 16 7.51 -10.68 12.36
N PRO A 17 6.66 -9.68 12.08
CA PRO A 17 5.81 -9.08 13.10
C PRO A 17 4.78 -10.10 13.61
N ASP A 18 4.58 -10.15 14.93
CA ASP A 18 3.46 -10.86 15.59
C ASP A 18 2.07 -10.33 15.16
N LYS A 19 2.03 -9.22 14.41
CA LYS A 19 0.82 -8.51 13.97
C LYS A 19 0.28 -8.98 12.60
N GLY A 20 0.67 -10.18 12.17
CA GLY A 20 0.30 -10.72 10.86
C GLY A 20 1.08 -10.06 9.74
N ALA A 21 1.60 -10.86 8.81
CA ALA A 21 2.01 -10.32 7.52
C ALA A 21 0.74 -9.74 6.89
N PHE A 22 0.72 -8.44 6.60
CA PHE A 22 -0.32 -7.87 5.75
C PHE A 22 -0.34 -8.76 4.51
N PRO A 23 -1.48 -9.40 4.17
CA PRO A 23 -1.54 -10.30 3.03
C PRO A 23 -1.26 -9.43 1.80
N LEU A 24 -0.01 -9.47 1.35
CA LEU A 24 0.34 -8.98 0.03
C LEU A 24 -0.51 -9.77 -0.94
N ASP A 25 -1.04 -9.10 -1.96
CA ASP A 25 -1.86 -9.71 -3.01
C ASP A 25 -1.03 -10.71 -3.85
N HIS A 26 -0.64 -11.82 -3.22
CA HIS A 26 0.29 -12.80 -3.76
C HIS A 26 -0.40 -13.70 -4.78
N PHE A 27 -1.70 -13.95 -4.57
CA PHE A 27 -2.54 -14.69 -5.50
C PHE A 27 -3.15 -13.80 -6.59
N GLY A 28 -2.91 -12.49 -6.55
CA GLY A 28 -3.36 -11.56 -7.58
C GLY A 28 -4.87 -11.35 -7.61
N GLU A 29 -5.56 -11.56 -6.49
CA GLU A 29 -7.01 -11.36 -6.34
C GLU A 29 -7.43 -9.92 -6.65
N CYS A 30 -6.54 -8.94 -6.40
CA CYS A 30 -6.79 -7.53 -6.68
C CYS A 30 -6.44 -7.13 -8.13
N SER A 31 -5.79 -7.99 -8.92
CA SER A 31 -5.27 -7.64 -10.27
C SER A 31 -6.35 -7.09 -11.21
N ALA A 32 -7.51 -7.76 -11.28
CA ALA A 32 -8.62 -7.34 -12.13
C ALA A 32 -9.25 -6.01 -11.65
N PHE A 33 -9.30 -5.79 -10.34
CA PHE A 33 -9.81 -4.55 -9.76
C PHE A 33 -8.88 -3.37 -10.03
N LYS A 34 -7.56 -3.59 -9.86
CA LYS A 34 -6.52 -2.65 -10.22
C LYS A 34 -6.65 -2.23 -11.69
N GLU A 35 -6.81 -3.17 -12.61
CA GLU A 35 -6.93 -2.85 -14.04
C GLU A 35 -8.14 -1.95 -14.33
N ARG A 36 -9.30 -2.26 -13.76
CA ARG A 36 -10.54 -1.45 -13.91
C ARG A 36 -10.40 -0.05 -13.31
N PHE A 37 -9.69 0.07 -12.19
CA PHE A 37 -9.39 1.36 -11.57
C PHE A 37 -8.41 2.17 -12.42
N MET A 38 -7.34 1.55 -12.91
CA MET A 38 -6.36 2.20 -13.79
C MET A 38 -6.98 2.63 -15.13
N GLN A 39 -7.92 1.84 -15.67
CA GLN A 39 -8.68 2.24 -16.84
C GLN A 39 -9.54 3.48 -16.55
N CYS A 40 -10.24 3.50 -15.41
CA CYS A 40 -11.00 4.66 -14.98
C CYS A 40 -10.15 5.93 -14.90
N LEU A 41 -8.96 5.84 -14.30
CA LEU A 41 -8.06 6.97 -14.18
C LEU A 41 -7.62 7.50 -15.54
N ARG A 42 -7.33 6.61 -16.50
CA ARG A 42 -6.99 7.05 -17.87
C ARG A 42 -8.15 7.77 -18.53
N ASP A 43 -9.37 7.28 -18.34
CA ASP A 43 -10.58 7.87 -18.94
C ASP A 43 -10.98 9.19 -18.25
N SER A 44 -10.72 9.34 -16.95
CA SER A 44 -11.07 10.52 -16.16
C SER A 44 -10.00 11.61 -16.13
N GLY A 45 -8.88 11.44 -16.85
CA GLY A 45 -7.77 12.39 -16.79
C GLY A 45 -7.03 12.37 -15.45
N TYR A 46 -6.94 11.20 -14.81
CA TYR A 46 -6.34 10.93 -13.51
C TYR A 46 -7.09 11.53 -12.30
N GLU A 47 -8.36 11.89 -12.49
CA GLU A 47 -9.24 12.25 -11.38
C GLU A 47 -9.67 11.02 -10.58
N SER A 48 -9.09 10.88 -9.39
CA SER A 48 -9.30 9.74 -8.50
C SER A 48 -10.71 9.72 -7.88
N GLY A 49 -11.33 10.88 -7.66
CA GLY A 49 -12.68 10.99 -7.10
C GLY A 49 -13.74 10.32 -7.98
N ALA A 50 -13.61 10.44 -9.31
CA ALA A 50 -14.50 9.82 -10.29
C ALA A 50 -14.44 8.28 -10.26
N CYS A 51 -13.32 7.72 -9.76
CA CYS A 51 -13.04 6.29 -9.77
C CYS A 51 -13.21 5.62 -8.40
N ARG A 52 -13.68 6.36 -7.39
CA ARG A 52 -13.82 5.92 -5.99
C ARG A 52 -14.67 4.67 -5.85
N GLN A 53 -15.76 4.57 -6.62
CA GLN A 53 -16.64 3.39 -6.60
C GLN A 53 -15.91 2.11 -7.05
N ARG A 54 -14.95 2.22 -7.97
CA ARG A 54 -14.17 1.07 -8.46
C ARG A 54 -13.10 0.63 -7.46
N ALA A 55 -12.61 1.54 -6.61
CA ALA A 55 -11.67 1.24 -5.54
C ALA A 55 -12.32 0.61 -4.30
N MET A 56 -13.63 0.84 -4.10
CA MET A 56 -14.41 0.30 -2.97
C MET A 56 -14.94 -1.12 -3.19
N ALA A 57 -14.79 -1.65 -4.41
CA ALA A 57 -15.25 -2.99 -4.77
C ALA A 57 -14.32 -4.12 -4.29
N TYR A 58 -13.23 -3.77 -3.59
CA TYR A 58 -12.25 -4.68 -2.99
C TYR A 58 -12.19 -4.46 -1.47
#